data_AF-A0A2M8PJT2-F1
#
_entry.id   AF-A0A2M8PJT2-F1
#
_cell.length_a   1.000
_cell.length_b   1.000
_cell.length_c   1.000
_cell.angle_alpha   90.00
_cell.angle_beta   90.00
_cell.angle_gamma   90.00
#
_symmetry.space_group_name_H-M   'P 1'
#
loop_
_entity.id
_entity.type
_entity.pdbx_description
1 polymer ?
#
loop_
_entity_poly.entity_id
_entity_poly.type
_entity_poly.pdbx_seq_one_letter_code
_entity_poly.pdbx_strand_id
1 'polypeptide(L)' 'MIQDPSAFAIAIGSIGPAIAIGLIGAAALMAIGRNPDSAEKIQIAMIIAIAFAEAIAIYVLVMALILKFVS' A
#
# COMPACT_ATOMS: atom_id res chain seq x y z
N MET A 1 -16.28 20.43 6.29
CA MET A 1 -15.34 19.83 5.32
C MET A 1 -13.92 19.64 5.88
N ILE A 2 -13.44 20.47 6.83
CA ILE A 2 -12.08 20.32 7.44
C ILE A 2 -12.10 19.59 8.81
N GLN A 3 -13.27 19.20 9.33
CA GLN A 3 -13.39 18.55 10.65
C GLN A 3 -13.84 17.08 10.59
N ASP A 4 -13.64 16.38 9.47
CA ASP A 4 -13.95 14.96 9.39
C ASP A 4 -12.70 14.13 9.74
N PRO A 5 -12.60 13.56 10.96
CA PRO A 5 -11.42 12.81 11.38
C PRO A 5 -11.15 11.57 10.52
N SER A 6 -12.17 11.05 9.82
CA SER A 6 -11.99 9.94 8.88
C SER A 6 -11.13 10.33 7.66
N ALA A 7 -11.31 11.55 7.13
CA ALA A 7 -10.54 12.04 6.00
C ALA A 7 -9.05 12.23 6.36
N PHE A 8 -8.79 12.71 7.58
CA PHE A 8 -7.43 12.85 8.11
C PHE A 8 -6.76 11.50 8.34
N ALA A 9 -7.50 10.52 8.89
CA ALA A 9 -7.01 9.17 9.09
C ALA A 9 -6.60 8.51 7.77
N ILE A 10 -7.43 8.60 6.72
CA ILE A 10 -7.08 8.13 5.38
C ILE A 10 -5.84 8.85 4.84
N ALA A 11 -5.86 10.19 4.83
CA ALA A 11 -4.81 10.99 4.20
C ALA A 11 -3.42 10.72 4.77
N ILE A 12 -3.31 10.52 6.08
CA ILE A 12 -2.02 10.22 6.73
C ILE A 12 -1.71 8.75 6.70
N GLY A 13 -2.69 7.90 7.03
CA GLY A 13 -2.46 6.46 7.15
C GLY A 13 -2.15 5.77 5.82
N SER A 14 -2.56 6.35 4.68
CA SER A 14 -2.23 5.81 3.36
C SER A 14 -0.81 6.14 2.88
N ILE A 15 -0.11 7.09 3.50
CA ILE A 15 1.21 7.55 3.02
C ILE A 15 2.24 6.42 3.10
N GLY A 16 2.30 5.71 4.24
CA GLY A 16 3.24 4.61 4.44
C GLY A 16 3.07 3.49 3.40
N PRO A 17 1.86 2.92 3.26
CA PRO A 17 1.55 1.93 2.23
C PRO A 17 1.85 2.42 0.80
N ALA A 18 1.45 3.65 0.45
CA ALA A 18 1.70 4.21 -0.88
C ALA A 18 3.21 4.27 -1.21
N ILE A 19 4.03 4.73 -0.26
CA ILE A 19 5.49 4.76 -0.42
C ILE A 19 6.05 3.34 -0.52
N ALA A 20 5.62 2.43 0.36
CA ALA A 20 6.09 1.05 0.35
C ALA A 20 5.80 0.35 -0.98
N ILE A 21 4.59 0.49 -1.52
CA ILE A 21 4.18 -0.07 -2.81
C ILE A 21 5.04 0.50 -3.94
N GLY A 22 5.26 1.82 -3.96
CA GLY A 22 6.10 2.48 -4.95
C GLY A 22 7.55 1.96 -4.94
N LEU A 23 8.13 1.80 -3.75
CA LEU A 23 9.49 1.28 -3.57
C LEU A 23 9.60 -0.20 -3.98
N ILE A 24 8.64 -1.03 -3.57
CA ILE A 24 8.58 -2.46 -3.92
C ILE A 24 8.47 -2.62 -5.45
N GLY A 25 7.56 -1.87 -6.08
CA GLY A 25 7.38 -1.90 -7.53
C GLY A 25 8.63 -1.45 -8.29
N ALA A 26 9.26 -0.35 -7.87
CA ALA A 26 10.49 0.14 -8.49
C ALA A 26 11.64 -0.90 -8.37
N ALA A 27 11.81 -1.50 -7.18
CA ALA A 27 12.83 -2.52 -6.96
C ALA A 27 12.59 -3.76 -7.82
N ALA A 28 11.35 -4.22 -7.93
CA ALA A 28 10.98 -5.34 -8.78
C ALA A 28 11.24 -5.05 -10.26
N LEU A 29 10.84 -3.89 -10.77
CA LEU A 29 11.08 -3.49 -12.16
C LEU A 29 12.58 -3.41 -12.49
N MET A 30 13.39 -2.85 -11.59
CA MET A 30 14.85 -2.83 -11.76
C MET A 30 15.46 -4.24 -11.77
N ALA A 31 14.97 -5.14 -10.92
CA ALA A 31 15.43 -6.53 -10.87
C ALA A 31 15.04 -7.30 -12.16
N ILE A 32 13.80 -7.13 -12.63
CA ILE A 32 13.31 -7.73 -13.89
C ILE A 32 14.12 -7.23 -15.08
N GLY A 33 14.38 -5.92 -15.16
CA GLY A 33 15.18 -5.34 -16.24
C GLY A 33 16.62 -5.88 -16.29
N ARG A 34 17.19 -6.28 -15.15
CA ARG A 34 18.52 -6.90 -15.07
C ARG A 34 18.51 -8.41 -15.31
N ASN A 35 17.42 -9.09 -14.99
CA ASN A 35 17.27 -10.53 -15.17
C ASN A 35 15.86 -10.88 -15.67
N PRO A 36 15.62 -10.75 -16.99
CA PRO A 36 14.30 -10.99 -17.58
C PRO A 36 13.80 -12.43 -17.40
N ASP A 37 14.70 -13.41 -17.38
CA ASP A 37 14.36 -14.83 -17.22
C ASP A 37 13.74 -15.14 -15.84
N SER A 38 13.99 -14.28 -14.85
CA SER A 38 13.45 -14.41 -13.49
C SER A 38 12.18 -13.58 -13.26
N ALA A 39 11.59 -12.99 -14.31
CA ALA A 39 10.51 -12.02 -14.18
C ALA A 39 9.31 -12.54 -13.39
N GLU A 40 8.86 -13.76 -13.69
CA GLU A 40 7.70 -14.37 -13.03
C GLU A 40 7.92 -14.51 -11.52
N LYS A 41 9.09 -15.03 -11.10
CA LYS A 41 9.42 -15.20 -9.68
C LYS A 41 9.48 -13.86 -8.95
N ILE A 42 10.07 -12.84 -9.58
CA ILE A 42 10.14 -11.48 -9.02
C ILE A 42 8.74 -10.88 -8.91
N GLN A 43 7.90 -11.04 -9.92
CA GLN A 43 6.53 -10.52 -9.91
C GLN A 43 5.68 -11.18 -8.81
N ILE A 44 5.80 -12.49 -8.60
CA ILE A 44 5.12 -13.19 -7.49
C ILE A 44 5.56 -12.62 -6.14
N ALA A 45 6.87 -12.48 -5.92
CA ALA A 45 7.40 -11.91 -4.67
C ALA A 45 6.94 -10.46 -4.46
N MET A 46 6.94 -9.65 -5.53
CA MET A 46 6.45 -8.28 -5.54
C MET A 46 4.98 -8.19 -5.13
N ILE A 47 4.10 -9.01 -5.74
CA ILE A 47 2.67 -9.02 -5.44
C ILE A 47 2.43 -9.39 -3.98
N ILE A 48 3.13 -10.40 -3.46
CA ILE A 48 3.01 -10.80 -2.05
C ILE A 48 3.43 -9.66 -1.12
N ALA A 49 4.56 -8.99 -1.40
CA ALA A 49 5.02 -7.86 -0.61
C ALA A 49 4.06 -6.66 -0.66
N ILE A 50 3.50 -6.36 -1.85
CA ILE A 50 2.46 -5.32 -2.01
C ILE A 50 1.20 -5.69 -1.22
N ALA A 51 0.77 -6.96 -1.22
CA ALA A 51 -0.39 -7.39 -0.44
C ALA A 51 -0.20 -7.17 1.07
N PHE A 52 1.01 -7.41 1.59
CA PHE A 52 1.32 -7.10 2.99
C PHE A 52 1.34 -5.58 3.26
N ALA A 53 1.84 -4.77 2.33
CA ALA A 53 1.78 -3.32 2.46
C ALA A 53 0.33 -2.80 2.44
N GLU A 54 -0.51 -3.36 1.56
CA GLU A 54 -1.95 -3.06 1.49
C GLU A 54 -2.72 -3.47 2.74
N ALA A 55 -2.33 -4.54 3.44
CA ALA A 55 -2.97 -4.92 4.70
C ALA A 55 -2.96 -3.76 5.72
N ILE A 56 -1.89 -2.96 5.73
CA ILE A 56 -1.78 -1.77 6.59
C ILE A 56 -2.75 -0.67 6.11
N ALA A 57 -2.86 -0.44 4.79
CA ALA A 57 -3.82 0.51 4.24
C ALA A 57 -5.27 0.13 4.55
N ILE A 58 -5.59 -1.17 4.51
CA ILE A 58 -6.90 -1.68 4.91
C ILE A 58 -7.20 -1.40 6.38
N TYR A 59 -6.24 -1.54 7.30
CA TYR A 59 -6.46 -1.17 8.70
C TYR A 59 -6.81 0.32 8.86
N VAL A 60 -6.13 1.20 8.11
CA VAL A 60 -6.44 2.64 8.09
C VAL A 60 -7.84 2.88 7.53
N LEU A 61 -8.22 2.21 6.44
CA LEU A 61 -9.55 2.29 5.86
C LEU A 61 -10.63 1.85 6.85
N VAL A 62 -10.44 0.72 7.53
CA VAL A 62 -11.38 0.23 8.54
C VAL A 62 -11.53 1.23 9.68
N MET A 63 -10.43 1.81 10.18
CA MET A 63 -10.50 2.84 11.22
C MET A 63 -11.23 4.11 10.74
N ALA A 64 -10.97 4.55 9.51
CA ALA A 64 -11.67 5.70 8.92
C ALA A 64 -13.17 5.44 8.76
N LEU A 65 -13.58 4.23 8.35
CA LEU A 65 -14.99 3.85 8.26
C LEU A 65 -15.66 3.84 9.64
N ILE A 66 -14.97 3.34 10.67
CA ILE A 66 -15.47 3.40 12.05
C ILE A 66 -15.66 4.85 12.49
N LEU A 67 -14.67 5.72 12.27
CA LEU A 67 -14.79 7.16 12.56
C LEU A 67 -15.87 7.86 11.72
N LYS A 68 -16.24 7.32 10.55
CA LYS A 68 -17.24 7.97 9.70
C LYS A 68 -18.67 7.67 10.13
N PHE A 69 -18.91 6.46 10.64
CA PHE A 69 -20.27 5.94 10.85
C PHE A 69 -20.60 5.58 12.30
N VAL A 70 -19.60 5.51 13.18
CA VAL A 70 -19.76 5.11 14.58
C VAL A 70 -19.52 6.26 15.56
N SER A 71 -18.72 7.26 15.20
CA SER A 71 -18.52 8.49 15.99
C SER A 71 -19.33 9.66 15.47
#